data_AF-X1KP07-F1
#
_entry.id   AF-X1KP07-F1
#
_cell.length_a   1.000
_cell.length_b   1.000
_cell.length_c   1.000
_cell.angle_alpha   90.00
_cell.angle_beta   90.00
_cell.angle_gamma   90.00
#
_symmetry.space_group_name_H-M   'P 1'
#
loop_
_entity.id
_entity.type
_entity.pdbx_description
1 polymer ?
#
loop_
_entity_poly.entity_id
_entity_poly.type
_entity_poly.pdbx_seq_one_letter_code
_entity_poly.pdbx_strand_id
1 'polypeptide(L)'
;MYKLYSLINGCDFIEISLDQNNFSLNEDKVLEEAKRADSSIVFIAYPNTPTGNYFAEDKILKIIEESGCLVIIDEAYYEFGGKTFVPLISRYNNLAILRTFSKAYSLASLRVGYLLSNPEIINEVRKVKSPFNVNTFSQLAA
;
A
#
# COMPACT_ATOMS: atom_id res chain seq x y z
N MET A 1 10.69 -3.29 -2.66
CA MET A 1 9.96 -3.33 -3.95
C MET A 1 9.56 -1.94 -4.42
N TYR A 2 8.97 -1.10 -3.56
CA TYR A 2 8.56 0.28 -3.90
C TYR A 2 9.66 1.09 -4.58
N LYS A 3 10.82 1.26 -3.92
CA LYS A 3 12.00 1.94 -4.47
C LYS A 3 12.39 1.47 -5.86
N LEU A 4 12.44 0.15 -6.08
CA LEU A 4 12.85 -0.41 -7.36
C LEU A 4 11.88 0.00 -8.48
N TYR A 5 10.57 -0.12 -8.25
CA TYR A 5 9.57 0.25 -9.25
C TYR A 5 9.49 1.76 -9.48
N SER A 6 9.66 2.58 -8.44
CA SER A 6 9.76 4.04 -8.60
C SER A 6 10.90 4.39 -9.56
N LEU A 7 12.10 3.86 -9.32
CA LEU A 7 13.27 4.12 -10.15
C LEU A 7 13.11 3.60 -11.59
N ILE A 8 12.52 2.42 -11.79
CA ILE A 8 12.25 1.88 -13.14
C ILE A 8 11.32 2.80 -13.94
N ASN A 9 10.37 3.46 -13.27
CA ASN A 9 9.43 4.39 -13.92
C ASN A 9 9.97 5.83 -13.99
N GLY A 10 11.23 6.06 -13.62
CA GLY A 10 11.82 7.39 -13.62
C GLY A 10 11.25 8.33 -12.56
N CYS A 11 10.60 7.79 -11.52
CA CYS A 11 10.10 8.56 -10.39
C CYS A 11 11.18 8.69 -9.30
N ASP A 12 11.16 9.81 -8.60
CA ASP A 12 11.91 9.97 -7.38
C ASP A 12 11.35 9.06 -6.26
N PHE A 13 12.23 8.65 -5.34
CA PHE A 13 11.86 7.82 -4.20
C PHE A 13 12.46 8.40 -2.93
N ILE A 14 11.58 8.79 -2.01
CA ILE A 14 11.94 9.33 -0.71
C ILE A 14 11.73 8.23 0.33
N GLU A 15 12.81 7.86 1.02
CA GLU A 15 12.78 6.86 2.09
C GLU A 15 12.72 7.58 3.44
N ILE A 16 11.71 7.27 4.25
CA ILE A 16 11.56 7.82 5.60
C ILE A 16 11.89 6.73 6.61
N SER A 17 13.01 6.90 7.30
CA SER A 17 13.45 5.94 8.32
C SER A 17 12.48 5.88 9.49
N LEU A 18 12.19 4.66 9.94
CA LEU A 18 11.47 4.42 11.19
C LEU A 18 12.33 4.81 12.41
N ASP A 19 11.66 5.03 13.54
CA ASP A 19 12.34 5.19 14.81
C ASP A 19 13.19 3.94 15.14
N GLN A 20 14.45 4.16 15.53
CA GLN A 20 15.41 3.07 15.72
C GLN A 20 15.20 2.26 16.99
N ASN A 21 14.46 2.80 17.97
CA ASN A 21 14.25 2.13 19.25
C ASN A 21 12.98 1.28 19.24
N ASN A 22 11.95 1.70 18.50
CA ASN A 22 10.64 1.04 18.56
C ASN A 22 10.00 0.76 17.18
N PHE A 23 10.67 1.07 16.08
CA PHE A 23 10.17 0.92 14.71
C PHE A 23 8.85 1.65 14.45
N SER A 24 8.56 2.71 15.20
CA SER A 24 7.38 3.54 14.93
C SER A 24 7.57 4.41 13.70
N LEU A 25 6.46 4.68 13.02
CA LEU A 25 6.39 5.60 11.91
C LEU A 25 6.35 7.04 12.42
N ASN A 26 7.04 7.93 11.71
CA ASN A 26 7.03 9.38 11.93
C ASN A 26 6.14 10.06 10.88
N GLU A 27 4.88 10.28 11.25
CA GLU A 27 3.83 10.86 10.42
C GLU A 27 4.13 12.30 10.02
N ASP A 28 4.77 13.08 10.88
CA ASP A 28 5.08 14.49 10.57
C ASP A 28 6.12 14.59 9.46
N LYS A 29 7.15 13.72 9.48
CA LYS A 29 8.12 13.61 8.38
C LYS A 29 7.47 13.11 7.09
N VAL A 30 6.54 12.15 7.19
CA VAL A 30 5.79 11.67 6.02
C VAL A 30 4.98 12.82 5.41
N LEU A 31 4.29 13.60 6.24
CA LEU A 31 3.49 14.73 5.80
C LEU A 31 4.34 15.87 5.23
N GLU A 32 5.51 16.15 5.82
CA GLU A 32 6.44 17.15 5.32
C GLU A 32 6.87 16.85 3.88
N GLU A 33 7.28 15.59 3.61
CA GLU A 33 7.70 15.15 2.29
C GLU A 33 6.52 15.01 1.32
N ALA A 34 5.37 14.50 1.80
CA ALA A 34 4.17 14.34 0.99
C ALA A 34 3.57 15.67 0.51
N LYS A 35 3.69 16.74 1.30
CA LYS A 35 3.18 18.07 0.95
C LYS A 35 4.10 18.85 0.00
N ARG A 36 5.24 18.28 -0.42
CA ARG A 36 6.07 18.86 -1.50
C ARG A 36 5.35 18.75 -2.85
N ALA A 37 5.58 19.71 -3.74
CA ALA A 37 4.75 19.95 -4.92
C ALA A 37 4.70 18.79 -5.93
N ASP A 38 5.66 17.87 -5.88
CA ASP A 38 5.85 16.74 -6.79
C ASP A 38 5.48 15.37 -6.18
N SER A 39 5.22 15.31 -4.88
CA SER A 39 4.83 14.08 -4.18
C SER A 39 3.42 13.63 -4.56
N SER A 40 3.30 12.42 -5.10
CA SER A 40 2.02 11.90 -5.61
C SER A 40 1.50 10.67 -4.85
N ILE A 41 2.38 9.86 -4.25
CA ILE A 41 2.03 8.56 -3.67
C ILE A 41 2.81 8.32 -2.38
N VAL A 42 2.12 7.86 -1.33
CA VAL A 42 2.73 7.38 -0.07
C VAL A 42 2.46 5.89 0.08
N PHE A 43 3.50 5.09 0.31
CA PHE A 43 3.38 3.65 0.60
C PHE A 43 3.64 3.36 2.08
N ILE A 44 2.77 2.57 2.70
CA ILE A 44 2.89 2.13 4.10
C ILE A 44 2.62 0.63 4.16
N ALA A 45 3.61 -0.18 4.58
CA ALA A 45 3.38 -1.60 4.83
C ALA A 45 2.76 -1.81 6.22
N TYR A 46 1.68 -2.58 6.29
CA TYR A 46 0.85 -2.74 7.49
C TYR A 46 0.26 -4.17 7.58
N PRO A 47 0.84 -5.08 8.40
CA PRO A 47 2.00 -4.87 9.26
C PRO A 47 3.29 -4.67 8.45
N ASN A 48 4.24 -3.95 9.02
CA ASN A 48 5.46 -3.57 8.32
C ASN A 48 6.37 -4.79 8.05
N THR A 49 7.07 -4.78 6.93
CA THR A 49 8.13 -5.74 6.61
C THR A 49 9.46 -4.99 6.45
N PRO A 50 10.56 -5.39 7.12
CA PRO A 50 10.78 -6.66 7.81
C PRO A 50 10.48 -6.66 9.33
N THR A 51 10.13 -5.53 9.95
CA THR A 51 10.05 -5.39 11.42
C THR A 51 8.85 -6.07 12.06
N GLY A 52 7.79 -6.37 11.29
CA GLY A 52 6.60 -7.10 11.73
C GLY A 52 5.61 -6.30 12.58
N ASN A 53 5.94 -5.08 12.99
CA ASN A 53 5.06 -4.27 13.83
C ASN A 53 3.92 -3.62 13.04
N TYR A 54 2.82 -3.38 13.73
CA TYR A 54 1.81 -2.42 13.28
C TYR A 54 2.23 -1.01 13.68
N PHE A 55 1.98 -0.04 12.79
CA PHE A 55 2.03 1.37 13.17
C PHE A 55 0.73 1.76 13.89
N ALA A 56 0.77 2.87 14.63
CA ALA A 56 -0.43 3.39 15.27
C ALA A 56 -1.43 3.87 14.20
N GLU A 57 -2.70 3.48 14.34
CA GLU A 57 -3.73 3.70 13.32
C GLU A 57 -4.05 5.19 13.14
N ASP A 58 -4.04 5.96 14.23
CA ASP A 58 -4.19 7.41 14.25
C ASP A 58 -3.14 8.13 13.41
N LYS A 59 -1.88 7.66 13.45
CA LYS A 59 -0.79 8.21 12.62
C LYS A 59 -1.03 7.97 11.14
N ILE A 60 -1.50 6.78 10.77
CA ILE A 60 -1.83 6.45 9.38
C ILE A 60 -3.04 7.26 8.92
N LEU A 61 -4.07 7.40 9.76
CA LEU A 61 -5.25 8.21 9.46
C LEU A 61 -4.88 9.67 9.21
N LYS A 62 -3.99 10.25 10.02
CA LYS A 62 -3.46 11.60 9.79
C LYS A 62 -2.80 11.74 8.42
N ILE A 63 -2.02 10.74 7.98
CA ILE A 63 -1.40 10.71 6.65
C ILE A 63 -2.45 10.63 5.54
N ILE A 64 -3.46 9.76 5.69
CA ILE A 64 -4.57 9.63 4.74
C ILE A 64 -5.30 10.97 4.58
N GLU A 65 -5.56 11.67 5.69
CA GLU A 65 -6.33 12.91 5.73
C GLU A 65 -5.55 14.12 5.23
N GLU A 66 -4.25 14.23 5.56
CA GLU A 66 -3.49 15.46 5.36
C GLU A 66 -2.45 15.42 4.25
N SER A 67 -2.07 14.24 3.73
CA SER A 67 -0.96 14.14 2.77
C SER A 67 -1.24 14.84 1.44
N GLY A 68 -2.50 14.85 0.99
CA GLY A 68 -2.85 15.26 -0.37
C GLY A 68 -2.40 14.28 -1.47
N CYS A 69 -1.75 13.17 -1.10
CA CYS A 69 -1.29 12.13 -2.01
C CYS A 69 -2.25 10.94 -2.04
N LEU A 70 -2.08 10.06 -3.03
CA LEU A 70 -2.61 8.70 -2.97
C LEU A 70 -1.87 7.91 -1.88
N VAL A 71 -2.59 7.41 -0.88
CA VAL A 71 -2.03 6.59 0.20
C VAL A 71 -2.31 5.12 -0.06
N ILE A 72 -1.25 4.34 -0.19
CA ILE A 72 -1.31 2.89 -0.41
C ILE A 72 -0.88 2.17 0.87
N ILE A 73 -1.82 1.42 1.44
CA ILE A 73 -1.56 0.53 2.57
C ILE A 73 -1.33 -0.88 2.04
N ASP A 74 -0.12 -1.41 2.22
CA ASP A 74 0.23 -2.78 1.86
C ASP A 74 -0.08 -3.74 2.99
N GLU A 75 -1.19 -4.44 2.82
CA GLU A 75 -1.77 -5.43 3.73
C GLU A 75 -1.38 -6.87 3.34
N ALA A 76 -0.22 -7.08 2.71
CA ALA A 76 0.24 -8.42 2.31
C ALA A 76 0.28 -9.47 3.44
N TYR A 77 0.32 -9.04 4.70
CA TYR A 77 0.37 -9.89 5.88
C TYR A 77 -0.82 -9.68 6.83
N TYR A 78 -1.91 -9.04 6.38
CA TYR A 78 -3.03 -8.70 7.27
C TYR A 78 -3.66 -9.94 7.92
N GLU A 79 -3.69 -11.09 7.23
CA GLU A 79 -4.30 -12.32 7.74
C GLU A 79 -3.63 -12.82 9.03
N PHE A 80 -2.38 -12.42 9.29
CA PHE A 80 -1.64 -12.83 10.48
C PHE A 80 -1.86 -11.93 11.70
N GLY A 81 -2.43 -10.73 11.53
CA GLY A 81 -2.67 -9.84 12.67
C GLY A 81 -4.02 -9.11 12.69
N GLY A 82 -4.86 -9.31 11.67
CA GLY A 82 -6.29 -8.99 11.68
C GLY A 82 -6.66 -7.51 11.62
N LYS A 83 -5.69 -6.59 11.58
CA LYS A 83 -5.96 -5.15 11.46
C LYS A 83 -6.00 -4.72 10.01
N THR A 84 -6.98 -3.90 9.65
CA THR A 84 -7.18 -3.48 8.26
C THR A 84 -7.84 -2.12 8.13
N PHE A 85 -7.49 -1.40 7.07
CA PHE A 85 -8.09 -0.12 6.67
C PHE A 85 -9.23 -0.29 5.65
N VAL A 86 -9.58 -1.52 5.25
CA VAL A 86 -10.61 -1.78 4.22
C VAL A 86 -11.95 -1.08 4.47
N PRO A 87 -12.50 -1.03 5.70
CA PRO A 87 -13.75 -0.29 5.94
C PRO A 87 -13.70 1.20 5.56
N LEU A 88 -12.50 1.78 5.50
CA LEU A 88 -12.27 3.21 5.27
C LEU A 88 -12.14 3.59 3.79
N ILE A 89 -12.02 2.63 2.86
CA ILE A 89 -11.88 2.92 1.43
C ILE A 89 -13.10 3.63 0.82
N SER A 90 -14.26 3.53 1.48
CA SER A 90 -15.49 4.25 1.10
C SER A 90 -15.53 5.69 1.62
N ARG A 91 -14.71 6.01 2.62
CA ARG A 91 -14.63 7.32 3.25
C ARG A 91 -13.53 8.20 2.64
N TYR A 92 -12.42 7.60 2.22
CA TYR A 92 -11.25 8.32 1.72
C TYR A 92 -11.01 8.02 0.24
N ASN A 93 -11.15 9.05 -0.59
CA ASN A 93 -11.02 8.93 -2.05
C ASN A 93 -9.58 8.73 -2.52
N ASN A 94 -8.59 8.92 -1.63
CA ASN A 94 -7.17 8.76 -1.87
C ASN A 94 -6.59 7.49 -1.19
N LEU A 95 -7.42 6.55 -0.74
CA LEU A 95 -6.96 5.34 -0.07
C LEU A 95 -7.03 4.11 -0.97
N ALA A 96 -5.92 3.38 -1.04
CA ALA A 96 -5.77 2.12 -1.75
C ALA A 96 -5.14 1.06 -0.84
N ILE A 97 -5.60 -0.18 -0.94
CA ILE A 97 -5.11 -1.29 -0.11
C ILE A 97 -4.66 -2.43 -1.01
N LEU A 98 -3.43 -2.90 -0.81
CA LEU A 98 -2.86 -4.04 -1.53
C LEU A 98 -2.94 -5.31 -0.68
N ARG A 99 -3.32 -6.41 -1.31
CA ARG A 99 -3.32 -7.74 -0.69
C ARG A 99 -2.85 -8.81 -1.65
N THR A 100 -2.51 -9.98 -1.12
CA THR A 100 -1.96 -11.08 -1.93
C THR A 100 -2.38 -12.46 -1.43
N PHE A 101 -2.49 -13.39 -2.37
CA PHE A 101 -2.62 -14.82 -2.07
C PHE A 101 -1.26 -15.49 -1.78
N SER A 102 -0.16 -14.75 -1.85
CA SER A 102 1.19 -15.32 -1.73
C SER A 102 1.57 -15.72 -0.30
N LYS A 103 0.90 -15.17 0.73
CA LYS A 103 1.32 -15.31 2.13
C LYS A 103 0.44 -16.32 2.86
N ALA A 104 -0.62 -15.89 3.54
CA ALA A 104 -1.46 -16.77 4.34
C ALA A 104 -2.08 -17.93 3.56
N TYR A 105 -2.40 -17.70 2.28
CA TYR A 105 -2.97 -18.73 1.41
C TYR A 105 -1.93 -19.70 0.82
N SER A 106 -0.62 -19.46 1.03
CA SER A 106 0.47 -20.30 0.50
C SER A 106 0.47 -20.47 -1.04
N LEU A 107 -0.13 -19.53 -1.78
CA LEU A 107 -0.22 -19.56 -3.25
C LEU A 107 0.83 -18.66 -3.92
N ALA A 108 2.03 -18.59 -3.36
CA ALA A 108 3.08 -17.69 -3.83
C ALA A 108 3.47 -17.93 -5.29
N SER A 109 3.44 -19.17 -5.78
CA SER A 109 3.74 -19.51 -7.18
C SER A 109 2.68 -19.03 -8.16
N LEU A 110 1.44 -18.81 -7.72
CA LEU A 110 0.33 -18.42 -8.60
C LEU A 110 0.34 -16.94 -8.99
N ARG A 111 1.13 -16.13 -8.29
CA ARG A 111 1.33 -14.68 -8.54
C ARG A 111 0.03 -13.87 -8.57
N VAL A 112 -0.90 -14.16 -7.67
CA VAL A 112 -2.17 -13.41 -7.55
C VAL A 112 -2.11 -12.40 -6.41
N GLY A 113 -2.44 -11.16 -6.73
CA GLY A 113 -2.65 -10.06 -5.79
C GLY A 113 -3.81 -9.20 -6.25
N TYR A 114 -4.34 -8.41 -5.35
CA TYR A 114 -5.50 -7.57 -5.61
C TYR A 114 -5.38 -6.21 -4.91
N LEU A 115 -6.08 -5.25 -5.49
CA LEU A 115 -6.19 -3.87 -5.01
C LEU A 115 -7.63 -3.63 -4.59
N LEU A 116 -7.83 -3.11 -3.38
CA LEU A 116 -9.11 -2.62 -2.87
C LEU A 116 -9.04 -1.11 -2.79
N SER A 117 -10.00 -0.41 -3.40
CA SER A 117 -10.11 1.05 -3.34
C SER A 117 -11.50 1.48 -3.83
N ASN A 118 -11.77 2.78 -3.82
CA ASN A 118 -12.99 3.34 -4.40
C ASN A 118 -13.01 3.20 -5.94
N PRO A 119 -14.18 3.29 -6.58
CA PRO A 119 -14.32 3.10 -8.03
C PRO A 119 -13.47 4.05 -8.89
N GLU A 120 -13.20 5.28 -8.43
CA GLU A 120 -12.43 6.26 -9.20
C GLU A 120 -10.98 5.79 -9.36
N ILE A 121 -10.31 5.44 -8.26
CA ILE A 121 -8.94 4.87 -8.28
C ILE A 121 -8.92 3.58 -9.11
N ILE A 122 -9.89 2.68 -8.91
CA ILE A 122 -9.95 1.41 -9.64
C ILE A 122 -10.06 1.65 -11.15
N ASN A 123 -10.84 2.64 -11.58
CA ASN A 123 -10.97 2.98 -12.99
C ASN A 123 -9.67 3.55 -13.57
N GLU A 124 -8.94 4.41 -12.86
CA GLU A 124 -7.63 4.89 -13.30
C GLU A 124 -6.62 3.75 -13.43
N VAL A 125 -6.54 2.85 -12.45
CA VAL A 125 -5.65 1.68 -12.51
C VAL A 125 -6.01 0.76 -13.68
N ARG A 126 -7.30 0.57 -13.96
CA ARG A 126 -7.76 -0.26 -15.10
C ARG A 126 -7.32 0.27 -16.45
N LYS A 127 -7.14 1.58 -16.63
CA LYS A 127 -6.67 2.17 -17.90
C LYS A 127 -5.25 1.73 -18.25
N VAL A 128 -4.41 1.49 -17.24
CA VAL A 128 -3.00 1.10 -17.42
C VAL A 128 -2.74 -0.39 -17.13
N LYS A 129 -3.74 -1.12 -16.62
CA LYS A 129 -3.63 -2.56 -16.36
C LYS A 129 -3.44 -3.32 -17.67
N SER A 130 -2.43 -4.19 -17.72
CA SER A 130 -2.28 -5.12 -18.85
C SER A 130 -3.58 -5.92 -19.08
N PRO A 131 -4.04 -6.09 -20.34
CA PRO A 131 -5.21 -6.87 -20.67
C PRO A 131 -5.06 -8.33 -20.20
N PHE A 132 -3.84 -8.87 -20.27
CA PHE A 132 -3.49 -10.22 -19.81
C PHE A 132 -2.47 -10.13 -18.68
N ASN A 133 -2.91 -10.33 -17.43
CA ASN A 133 -2.05 -10.20 -16.25
C ASN A 133 -2.09 -11.41 -15.30
N VAL A 134 -3.16 -12.20 -15.30
CA VAL A 134 -3.31 -13.42 -14.49
C VAL A 134 -3.91 -14.52 -15.36
N ASN A 135 -3.28 -15.70 -15.40
CA ASN A 135 -3.78 -16.83 -16.18
C ASN A 135 -5.01 -17.48 -15.53
N THR A 136 -5.80 -18.23 -16.30
CA THR A 136 -7.05 -18.86 -15.84
C THR A 136 -6.83 -19.82 -14.67
N PHE A 137 -5.75 -20.59 -14.64
CA PHE A 137 -5.48 -21.52 -13.54
C PHE A 137 -5.26 -20.79 -12.21
N SER A 138 -4.44 -19.73 -12.23
CA SER A 138 -4.22 -18.86 -11.06
C SER A 138 -5.51 -18.19 -10.59
N GLN A 139 -6.41 -17.78 -11.51
CA GLN A 139 -7.70 -17.17 -11.15
C GLN A 139 -8.69 -18.17 -10.55
N LEU A 140 -8.68 -19.43 -11.00
CA LEU A 140 -9.57 -20.48 -10.46
C LEU A 140 -9.16 -20.94 -9.05
N ALA A 141 -7.87 -20.87 -8.74
CA ALA A 141 -7.32 -21.34 -7.48
C ALA A 141 -7.35 -20.29 -6.35
N ALA A 142 -7.48 -19.01 -6.69
CA ALA A 142 -7.50 -17.87 -5.75
C ALA A 142 -8.94 -17.44 -5.45
#